data_AF-A0A849E2K5-F1
#
_entry.id   AF-A0A849E2K5-F1
#
_cell.length_a   1.000
_cell.length_b   1.000
_cell.length_c   1.000
_cell.angle_alpha   90.00
_cell.angle_beta   90.00
_cell.angle_gamma   90.00
#
_symmetry.space_group_name_H-M   'P 1'
#
loop_
_entity.id
_entity.type
_entity.pdbx_description
1 polymer ?
#
loop_
_entity_poly.entity_id
_entity_poly.type
_entity_poly.pdbx_seq_one_letter_code
_entity_poly.pdbx_strand_id
1 'polypeptide(L)' 'MTQKRAVVLLSGGLDSVTVLAEAKAQGYLCYAISFNYSQRHHV' A
#
# COMPACT_ATOMS: atom_id res chain seq x y z
N MET A 1 -4.79 20.80 -10.85
CA MET A 1 -3.49 20.09 -10.78
C MET A 1 -3.76 18.60 -10.86
N THR A 2 -3.00 17.85 -11.65
CA THR A 2 -3.16 16.39 -11.77
C THR A 2 -2.60 15.70 -10.53
N GLN A 3 -3.42 14.89 -9.87
CA GLN A 3 -3.02 14.12 -8.69
C GLN A 3 -1.94 13.09 -9.09
N LYS A 4 -0.82 13.05 -8.38
CA LYS A 4 0.23 12.04 -8.62
C LYS A 4 -0.29 10.66 -8.23
N ARG A 5 -0.03 9.65 -9.06
CA ARG A 5 -0.44 8.25 -8.81
C ARG A 5 0.67 7.51 -8.07
N ALA A 6 0.31 6.68 -7.10
CA ALA A 6 1.23 5.83 -6.37
C ALA A 6 0.69 4.39 -6.33
N VAL A 7 1.56 3.40 -6.58
CA VAL A 7 1.24 1.99 -6.35
C VAL A 7 1.98 1.55 -5.09
N VAL A 8 1.25 0.99 -4.12
CA VAL A 8 1.80 0.54 -2.84
C VAL A 8 1.67 -0.97 -2.74
N LEU A 9 2.80 -1.66 -2.56
CA LEU A 9 2.82 -3.08 -2.20
C LEU A 9 2.38 -3.23 -0.75
N LEU A 10 1.13 -3.63 -0.54
CA LEU A 10 0.50 -3.78 0.76
C LEU A 10 0.63 -5.22 1.24
N SER A 11 1.61 -5.49 2.09
CA SER A 11 1.84 -6.83 2.66
C SER A 11 0.94 -7.14 3.86
N GLY A 12 0.27 -6.12 4.41
CA GLY A 12 -0.47 -6.22 5.68
C GLY A 12 0.39 -5.94 6.91
N GLY A 13 1.72 -5.81 6.75
CA GLY A 13 2.62 -5.39 7.81
C GLY A 13 2.61 -3.88 8.05
N LEU A 14 3.04 -3.47 9.25
CA LEU A 14 3.04 -2.08 9.72
C LEU A 14 3.68 -1.10 8.72
N ASP A 15 4.83 -1.45 8.17
CA ASP A 15 5.58 -0.57 7.27
C ASP A 15 4.79 -0.26 6.00
N SER A 16 4.21 -1.30 5.39
CA SER A 16 3.42 -1.15 4.16
C SER A 16 2.14 -0.32 4.37
N VAL A 17 1.53 -0.44 5.57
CA VAL A 17 0.36 0.35 5.96
C VAL A 17 0.75 1.80 6.23
N THR A 18 1.89 2.02 6.88
CA THR A 18 2.42 3.36 7.17
C THR A 18 2.72 4.13 5.89
N VAL A 19 3.38 3.49 4.92
CA VAL A 19 3.65 4.09 3.60
C VAL A 19 2.37 4.46 2.87
N LEU A 20 1.34 3.59 2.90
CA LEU A 20 0.04 3.91 2.29
C LEU A 20 -0.63 5.11 2.96
N ALA A 21 -0.59 5.18 4.30
CA ALA A 21 -1.15 6.30 5.06
C ALA A 21 -0.44 7.61 4.73
N GLU A 22 0.90 7.59 4.68
CA GLU A 22 1.72 8.75 4.35
C GLU A 22 1.46 9.23 2.92
N ALA A 23 1.47 8.33 1.93
CA ALA A 23 1.20 8.68 0.53
C ALA A 23 -0.21 9.30 0.36
N LYS A 24 -1.21 8.76 1.08
CA LYS A 24 -2.55 9.34 1.09
C LYS A 24 -2.57 10.74 1.72
N ALA A 25 -1.86 10.95 2.83
CA ALA A 25 -1.73 12.25 3.49
C ALA A 25 -1.03 13.30 2.61
N GLN A 26 -0.06 12.87 1.79
CA GLN A 26 0.61 13.72 0.80
C GLN A 26 -0.23 13.97 -0.47
N GLY A 27 -1.46 13.44 -0.54
CA GLY A 27 -2.39 13.69 -1.63
C GLY A 27 -2.20 12.82 -2.87
N TYR A 28 -1.50 11.69 -2.79
CA TYR A 28 -1.38 10.77 -3.93
C TYR A 28 -2.68 9.98 -4.17
N LEU A 29 -2.96 9.69 -5.44
CA LEU A 29 -3.96 8.70 -5.82
C LEU A 29 -3.34 7.30 -5.66
N CYS A 30 -3.64 6.66 -4.54
CA CYS A 30 -3.01 5.41 -4.13
C CYS A 30 -3.76 4.19 -4.70
N TYR A 31 -3.01 3.25 -5.25
CA TYR A 31 -3.46 1.93 -5.67
C TYR A 31 -2.70 0.88 -4.86
N ALA A 32 -3.41 0.07 -4.07
CA ALA A 32 -2.78 -1.00 -3.29
C ALA A 32 -2.74 -2.29 -4.11
N ILE A 33 -1.61 -2.98 -4.08
CA ILE A 33 -1.45 -4.34 -4.59
C ILE A 33 -0.94 -5.24 -3.48
N SER A 34 -1.51 -6.42 -3.34
CA SER A 34 -1.05 -7.44 -2.41
C SER A 34 -0.93 -8.77 -3.15
N PHE A 35 -0.05 -9.64 -2.67
CA PHE A 35 0.19 -10.94 -3.25
C PHE A 35 -0.07 -12.02 -2.20
N ASN A 36 -0.87 -13.01 -2.56
CA ASN A 36 -0.98 -14.23 -1.79
C ASN A 36 0.18 -15.16 -2.18
N TYR A 37 1.28 -15.10 -1.42
CA TYR A 37 2.48 -15.92 -1.64
C TYR A 37 2.36 -17.35 -1.05
N SER A 38 1.15 -17.86 -0.79
CA SER A 38 0.94 -19.15 -0.10
C SER A 38 1.73 -19.23 1.21
N GLN A 39 1.72 -18.15 1.97
CA GLN A 39 2.44 -18.05 3.23
C GLN A 39 1.88 -19.07 4.23
N ARG A 40 2.76 -19.70 5.04
CA ARG A 40 2.35 -20.74 6.00
C ARG A 40 1.38 -20.23 7.07
N HIS A 41 1.42 -18.93 7.35
CA HIS A 41 0.45 -18.26 8.20
C HIS A 41 -0.51 -17.50 7.29
N HIS A 42 -1.71 -18.05 7.13
CA HIS A 42 -2.84 -17.30 6.60
C HIS A 42 -3.29 -16.34 7.71
N VAL A 43 -3.18 -15.04 7.46
CA VAL A 43 -3.85 -14.01 8.25
C VAL A 43 -5.20 -13.68 7.63
#